data_AF-D5WVP5-F1
#
_entry.id   AF-D5WVP5-F1
#
_cell.length_a   1.000
_cell.length_b   1.000
_cell.length_c   1.000
_cell.angle_alpha   90.00
_cell.angle_beta   90.00
_cell.angle_gamma   90.00
#
_symmetry.space_group_name_H-M   'P 1'
#
loop_
_entity.id
_entity.type
_entity.pdbx_description
1 polymer ?
#
loop_
_entity_poly.entity_id
_entity_poly.type
_entity_poly.pdbx_seq_one_letter_code
_entity_poly.pdbx_strand_id
1 'polypeptide(L)'
;MQRTNIYLSQDQLRLLKHLAAAENKSVSDLVRQAVDEFLRERLKESSNWQAEMDALVKRVRSRVEQDISEEEIEEDVRVAKKEAREARNEGRH
;
A
#
# COMPACT_ATOMS: atom_id res chain seq x y z
N MET A 1 16.27 -19.07 -8.13
CA MET A 1 15.01 -19.48 -8.79
C MET A 1 14.88 -20.99 -8.71
N GLN A 2 13.70 -21.51 -8.40
CA GLN A 2 13.38 -22.94 -8.54
C GLN A 2 12.56 -23.14 -9.83
N ARG A 3 12.78 -24.24 -10.54
CA ARG A 3 12.04 -24.58 -11.77
C ARG A 3 10.81 -25.39 -11.39
N THR A 4 9.64 -24.87 -11.75
CA THR A 4 8.36 -25.52 -11.50
C THR A 4 7.63 -25.75 -12.81
N ASN A 5 7.11 -26.96 -13.02
CA ASN A 5 6.23 -27.25 -14.14
C ASN A 5 4.79 -26.95 -13.73
N ILE A 6 4.12 -26.12 -14.53
CA ILE A 6 2.71 -25.78 -14.34
C ILE A 6 1.91 -26.27 -15.53
N TYR A 7 0.69 -26.73 -15.27
CA TYR A 7 -0.24 -27.15 -16.31
C TYR A 7 -1.18 -25.99 -16.60
N LEU A 8 -1.30 -25.62 -17.87
CA LEU A 8 -2.17 -24.57 -18.36
C LEU A 8 -3.10 -25.16 -19.41
N SER A 9 -4.32 -24.62 -19.52
CA SER A 9 -5.18 -24.97 -20.63
C SER A 9 -4.59 -24.47 -21.97
N GLN A 10 -5.02 -25.07 -23.08
CA GLN A 10 -4.57 -24.63 -24.41
C GLN A 10 -4.91 -23.16 -24.68
N ASP A 11 -6.08 -22.71 -24.23
CA ASP A 11 -6.49 -21.31 -24.37
C ASP A 11 -5.63 -20.36 -23.53
N GLN A 12 -5.33 -20.71 -22.28
CA GLN A 12 -4.44 -19.91 -21.43
C GLN A 12 -3.05 -19.78 -22.04
N LEU A 13 -2.50 -20.87 -22.58
CA LEU A 13 -1.21 -20.83 -23.25
C LEU A 13 -1.23 -19.99 -24.53
N ARG A 14 -2.30 -20.07 -25.33
CA ARG A 14 -2.48 -19.26 -26.53
C ARG A 14 -2.52 -17.76 -26.20
N LEU A 15 -3.29 -17.39 -25.19
CA LEU A 15 -3.40 -16.00 -24.73
C LEU A 15 -2.07 -15.48 -24.17
N LEU A 16 -1.38 -16.27 -23.33
CA LEU A 16 -0.07 -15.89 -22.80
C LEU A 16 0.99 -15.69 -23.88
N LYS A 17 1.00 -16.53 -24.93
CA LYS A 17 1.90 -16.35 -26.08
C LYS A 17 1.62 -15.06 -26.84
N HIS A 18 0.34 -14.75 -27.05
CA HIS A 18 -0.07 -13.50 -27.70
C HIS A 18 0.38 -12.28 -26.89
N LEU A 19 0.16 -12.31 -25.58
CA LEU A 19 0.55 -11.22 -24.67
C LEU A 19 2.07 -11.08 -24.58
N ALA A 20 2.80 -12.20 -24.51
CA ALA A 20 4.26 -12.23 -24.51
C ALA A 20 4.85 -11.57 -25.75
N ALA A 21 4.27 -11.85 -26.93
CA ALA A 21 4.68 -11.23 -28.18
C ALA A 21 4.39 -9.72 -28.21
N ALA A 22 3.23 -9.30 -27.70
CA ALA A 22 2.85 -7.88 -27.64
C ALA A 22 3.75 -7.07 -26.69
N GLU A 23 4.16 -7.65 -25.56
CA GLU A 23 4.99 -6.99 -24.54
C GLU A 23 6.49 -7.22 -24.70
N ASN A 24 6.93 -7.97 -25.73
CA ASN A 24 8.31 -8.38 -25.93
C ASN A 24 8.93 -9.06 -24.69
N LYS A 25 8.15 -9.95 -24.04
CA LYS A 25 8.53 -10.71 -22.85
C LYS A 25 8.46 -12.21 -23.11
N SER A 26 9.09 -13.01 -22.25
CA SER A 26 8.86 -14.45 -22.27
C SER A 26 7.56 -14.82 -21.55
N VAL A 27 6.94 -15.95 -21.93
CA VAL A 27 5.78 -16.50 -21.20
C VAL A 27 6.12 -16.75 -19.74
N SER A 28 7.35 -17.18 -19.43
CA SER A 28 7.81 -17.39 -18.06
C SER A 28 7.88 -16.10 -17.24
N ASP A 29 8.19 -14.96 -17.86
CA ASP A 29 8.21 -13.67 -17.17
C ASP A 29 6.79 -13.18 -16.87
N LEU A 30 5.85 -13.38 -17.79
CA LEU A 30 4.43 -13.07 -17.55
C LEU A 30 3.83 -13.92 -16.44
N VAL A 31 4.11 -15.22 -16.44
CA VAL A 31 3.66 -16.13 -15.38
C VAL A 31 4.24 -15.70 -14.03
N ARG A 32 5.53 -15.34 -13.98
CA ARG A 32 6.16 -14.85 -12.76
C ARG A 32 5.51 -13.57 -12.26
N GLN A 33 5.31 -12.59 -13.15
CA GLN A 33 4.64 -11.33 -12.82
C GLN A 33 3.24 -11.58 -12.25
N ALA A 34 2.45 -12.45 -12.89
CA ALA A 34 1.11 -12.79 -12.43
C ALA A 34 1.11 -13.47 -11.06
N VAL A 35 2.05 -14.39 -10.81
CA VAL A 35 2.20 -15.05 -9.50
C VAL A 35 2.64 -14.03 -8.43
N ASP A 36 3.58 -13.15 -8.74
CA ASP A 36 4.06 -12.13 -7.82
C ASP A 36 2.95 -11.14 -7.43
N GLU A 37 2.14 -10.73 -8.41
CA GLU A 37 0.99 -9.85 -8.20
C GLU A 37 -0.10 -10.53 -7.38
N PHE A 38 -0.47 -11.76 -7.73
CA PHE A 38 -1.43 -12.56 -6.98
C PHE A 38 -1.00 -12.77 -5.52
N LEU A 39 0.27 -13.14 -5.30
CA LEU A 39 0.81 -13.30 -3.94
C LEU A 39 0.83 -11.97 -3.19
N ARG A 40 1.18 -10.86 -3.85
CA ARG A 40 1.17 -9.54 -3.21
C ARG A 40 -0.24 -9.13 -2.79
N GLU A 41 -1.24 -9.33 -3.64
CA GLU A 41 -2.63 -9.04 -3.32
C GLU A 41 -3.13 -9.92 -2.19
N ARG A 42 -2.88 -11.23 -2.30
CA ARG A 42 -3.34 -12.19 -1.29
C ARG A 42 -2.65 -11.99 0.05
N LEU A 43 -1.36 -11.66 0.03
CA LEU A 43 -0.62 -11.31 1.23
C LEU A 43 -1.06 -9.97 1.78
N LYS A 44 -1.34 -8.93 0.99
CA LYS A 44 -1.93 -7.68 1.52
C LYS A 44 -3.27 -7.93 2.23
N GLU A 45 -4.09 -8.83 1.70
CA GLU A 45 -5.38 -9.21 2.28
C GLU A 45 -5.23 -10.08 3.55
N SER A 46 -4.18 -10.92 3.62
CA SER A 46 -3.91 -11.81 4.75
C SER A 46 -2.91 -11.27 5.78
N SER A 47 -2.13 -10.27 5.42
CA SER A 47 -1.12 -9.67 6.27
C SER A 47 -1.85 -8.89 7.34
N ASN A 48 -1.27 -8.93 8.53
CA ASN A 48 -1.69 -8.30 9.77
C ASN A 48 -1.97 -6.80 9.68
N TRP A 49 -2.16 -6.17 8.52
CA TRP A 49 -2.52 -4.77 8.37
C TRP A 49 -3.66 -4.37 9.28
N GLN A 50 -4.74 -5.17 9.35
CA GLN A 50 -5.84 -4.91 10.28
C GLN A 50 -5.36 -4.96 11.74
N ALA A 51 -4.60 -5.99 12.10
CA ALA A 51 -4.07 -6.17 13.45
C ALA A 51 -3.00 -5.13 13.85
N GLU A 52 -2.19 -4.67 12.89
CA GLU A 52 -1.15 -3.66 13.03
C GLU A 52 -1.77 -2.26 13.13
N MET A 53 -2.81 -1.97 12.35
CA MET A 53 -3.60 -0.75 12.47
C MET A 53 -4.38 -0.73 13.78
N ASP A 54 -4.99 -1.84 14.20
CA ASP A 54 -5.66 -1.94 15.50
C ASP A 54 -4.67 -1.76 16.66
N ALA A 55 -3.47 -2.36 16.56
CA ALA A 55 -2.41 -2.17 17.55
C ALA A 55 -1.89 -0.73 17.59
N LEU A 56 -1.78 -0.07 16.43
CA LEU A 56 -1.41 1.34 16.33
C LEU A 56 -2.47 2.23 16.98
N VAL A 57 -3.75 2.05 16.64
CA VAL A 57 -4.88 2.81 17.21
C VAL A 57 -4.96 2.60 18.72
N LYS A 58 -4.81 1.36 19.22
CA LYS A 58 -4.77 1.08 20.67
C LYS A 58 -3.63 1.82 21.37
N ARG A 59 -2.43 1.83 20.78
CA ARG A 59 -1.25 2.51 21.33
C ARG A 59 -1.39 4.03 21.33
N VAL A 60 -2.06 4.61 20.34
CA VAL A 60 -2.35 6.05 20.30
C VAL A 60 -3.41 6.38 21.35
N ARG A 61 -4.53 5.64 21.38
CA ARG A 61 -5.58 5.83 22.39
C ARG A 61 -5.11 5.63 23.82
N SER A 62 -4.12 4.75 24.05
CA SER A 62 -3.55 4.56 25.40
C SER A 62 -2.62 5.68 25.84
N ARG A 63 -2.20 6.57 24.92
CA ARG A 63 -1.29 7.70 25.18
C ARG A 63 -1.98 9.05 25.13
N VAL A 64 -3.19 9.09 24.57
CA VAL A 64 -4.04 10.28 24.54
C VAL A 64 -5.00 10.18 25.71
N GLU A 65 -4.89 11.11 26.67
CA GLU A 65 -5.88 11.26 27.73
C GLU A 65 -7.24 11.57 27.09
N GLN A 66 -8.24 10.76 27.41
CA GLN A 66 -9.59 10.87 26.85
C GLN A 66 -10.30 12.07 27.48
N ASP A 67 -10.08 13.27 26.94
CA ASP A 67 -11.08 14.36 26.96
C ASP A 67 -10.74 15.53 26.00
N ILE A 68 -9.97 15.29 24.95
CA ILE A 68 -9.73 16.35 23.95
C ILE A 68 -11.02 16.54 23.16
N SER A 69 -11.63 17.72 23.30
CA SER A 69 -12.86 18.05 22.56
C SER A 69 -12.55 18.25 21.07
N GLU A 70 -13.56 18.06 20.22
CA GLU A 70 -13.42 18.32 18.78
C GLU A 70 -12.97 19.77 18.51
N GLU A 71 -13.45 20.71 19.32
CA GLU A 71 -13.10 22.13 19.24
C GLU A 71 -11.64 22.40 19.59
N GLU A 72 -11.08 21.67 20.57
CA GLU A 72 -9.67 21.76 20.95
C GLU A 72 -8.74 21.21 19.85
N ILE A 73 -9.12 20.10 19.21
CA ILE A 73 -8.41 19.55 18.06
C ILE A 73 -8.42 20.53 16.88
N GLU A 74 -9.58 21.15 16.61
CA GLU A 74 -9.68 22.13 15.52
C GLU A 74 -8.82 23.37 15.75
N GLU A 75 -8.76 23.85 16.99
CA GLU A 75 -7.91 24.99 17.36
C GLU A 75 -6.42 24.64 17.20
N ASP A 76 -5.99 23.48 17.71
CA ASP A 76 -4.60 23.01 17.58
C ASP A 76 -4.16 22.89 16.11
N VAL A 77 -5.02 22.32 15.26
CA VAL A 77 -4.75 22.22 13.82
C VAL A 77 -4.67 23.59 13.16
N ARG A 78 -5.51 24.54 13.59
CA ARG A 78 -5.53 25.91 13.07
C ARG A 78 -4.27 26.67 13.45
N VAL A 79 -3.83 26.56 14.70
CA VAL A 79 -2.57 27.15 15.21
C VAL A 79 -1.39 26.56 14.46
N ALA A 80 -1.28 25.23 14.37
CA ALA A 80 -0.17 24.57 13.66
C ALA A 80 -0.10 24.96 12.17
N LYS A 81 -1.25 25.13 11.49
CA LYS A 81 -1.30 25.62 10.11
C LYS A 81 -0.82 27.07 9.98
N LYS A 82 -1.12 27.93 10.95
CA LYS A 82 -0.72 29.33 10.96
C LYS A 82 0.80 29.44 11.16
N GLU A 83 1.34 28.75 12.15
CA GLU A 83 2.79 28.69 12.42
C GLU A 83 3.57 28.13 11.22
N ALA A 84 3.09 27.05 10.60
CA ALA A 84 3.72 26.50 9.40
C ALA A 84 3.71 27.48 8.21
N ARG A 85 2.70 28.35 8.12
CA ARG A 85 2.63 29.40 7.09
C ARG A 85 3.58 30.56 7.40
N GLU A 86 3.69 30.95 8.66
CA GLU A 86 4.59 32.01 9.12
C GLU A 86 6.06 31.58 8.96
N ALA A 87 6.43 30.36 9.37
CA ALA A 87 7.77 29.81 9.16
C ALA A 87 8.17 29.74 7.67
N ARG A 88 7.22 29.45 6.77
CA ARG A 88 7.45 29.48 5.31
C ARG A 88 7.66 30.88 4.75
N ASN A 89 7.07 31.90 5.39
CA ASN A 89 7.23 33.29 4.97
C ASN A 89 8.53 33.89 5.52
N GLU A 90 8.95 33.52 6.73
CA GLU A 90 10.22 33.94 7.33
C GLU A 90 11.44 33.33 6.62
N GLY A 91 11.35 32.08 6.15
CA GLY A 91 12.41 31.46 5.33
C GLY A 91 12.53 31.99 3.90
N ARG A 92 11.77 33.04 3.54
CA ARG A 92 11.71 33.62 2.20
C ARG A 92 12.23 35.06 2.13
N HIS A 93 12.78 35.58 3.24
CA HIS A 93 13.47 36.86 3.37
C HIS A 93 14.98 36.66 3.56
#